data_AF-A0A3B8UMD0-F1
#
_entry.id   AF-A0A3B8UMD0-F1
#
_cell.length_a   1.000
_cell.length_b   1.000
_cell.length_c   1.000
_cell.angle_alpha   90.00
_cell.angle_beta   90.00
_cell.angle_gamma   90.00
#
_symmetry.space_group_name_H-M   'P 1'
#
loop_
_entity.id
_entity.type
_entity.pdbx_description
1 polymer ?
#
loop_
_entity_poly.entity_id
_entity_poly.type
_entity_poly.pdbx_seq_one_letter_code
_entity_poly.pdbx_strand_id
1 'polypeptide(L)'
;LNALKYLAGIEHDEKLIKPEFIEPIQNLKVEHLGGRNPRLHSDEVLIALALTSVTNENAKKAMEQLPKLKGCQVHTTVMLSEVDTKTFARLGVNLTSEPVRGSKKFY
;
A
#
# COMPACT_ATOMS: atom_id res chain seq x y z
N LEU A 1 3.94 4.00 0.63
CA LEU A 1 4.56 4.88 -0.39
C LEU A 1 5.35 6.04 0.20
N ASN A 2 4.77 6.90 1.05
CA ASN A 2 5.48 8.08 1.57
C ASN A 2 6.80 7.75 2.28
N ALA A 3 6.82 6.74 3.16
CA ALA A 3 8.05 6.30 3.80
C ALA A 3 9.13 5.85 2.78
N LEU A 4 8.71 5.14 1.72
CA LEU A 4 9.64 4.70 0.67
C LEU A 4 10.19 5.88 -0.14
N LYS A 5 9.36 6.88 -0.47
CA LYS A 5 9.82 8.11 -1.12
C LYS A 5 10.87 8.83 -0.29
N TYR A 6 10.57 9.02 1.00
CA TYR A 6 11.49 9.65 1.94
C TYR A 6 12.84 8.90 2.02
N LEU A 7 12.80 7.58 2.19
CA LEU A 7 14.01 6.75 2.29
C LEU A 7 14.83 6.71 0.99
N ALA A 8 14.18 6.94 -0.16
CA ALA A 8 14.80 6.96 -1.48
C ALA A 8 15.26 8.36 -1.93
N GLY A 9 15.02 9.40 -1.11
CA GLY A 9 15.32 10.79 -1.49
C GLY A 9 14.46 11.30 -2.64
N ILE A 10 13.22 10.82 -2.75
CA ILE A 10 12.27 11.21 -3.79
C ILE A 10 11.35 12.30 -3.24
N GLU A 11 11.12 13.33 -4.06
CA GLU A 11 10.22 14.44 -3.75
C GLU A 11 8.83 13.97 -3.31
N HIS A 12 8.23 14.69 -2.35
CA HIS A 12 6.95 14.28 -1.78
C HIS A 12 5.84 14.26 -2.82
N ASP A 13 5.83 15.18 -3.77
CA ASP A 13 4.76 15.31 -4.77
C ASP A 13 4.95 14.38 -5.99
N GLU A 14 6.06 13.65 -6.05
CA GLU A 14 6.31 12.68 -7.11
C GLU A 14 5.30 11.53 -7.03
N LYS A 15 4.58 11.31 -8.14
CA LYS A 15 3.60 10.23 -8.28
C LYS A 15 4.30 8.98 -8.81
N LEU A 16 4.71 8.11 -7.89
CA LEU A 16 5.33 6.82 -8.24
C LEU A 16 4.40 5.87 -9.00
N ILE A 17 3.09 5.92 -8.70
CA ILE A 17 2.07 5.11 -9.36
C ILE A 17 1.08 6.07 -10.03
N LYS A 18 1.06 6.05 -11.36
CA LYS A 18 0.14 6.87 -12.15
C LYS A 18 -1.29 6.31 -12.08
N PRO A 19 -2.32 7.16 -12.26
CA PRO A 19 -3.72 6.73 -12.27
C PRO A 19 -4.01 5.56 -13.22
N GLU A 20 -3.35 5.53 -14.38
CA GLU A 20 -3.47 4.45 -15.39
C GLU A 20 -3.14 3.04 -14.87
N PHE A 21 -2.37 2.92 -13.77
CA PHE A 21 -2.09 1.64 -13.10
C PHE A 21 -3.03 1.37 -11.92
N ILE A 22 -3.63 2.40 -11.34
CA ILE A 22 -4.54 2.29 -10.19
C ILE A 22 -5.93 1.88 -10.68
N GLU A 23 -6.45 2.58 -11.70
CA GLU A 23 -7.82 2.41 -12.20
C GLU A 23 -8.13 0.97 -12.62
N PRO A 24 -7.26 0.23 -13.35
CA PRO A 24 -7.55 -1.16 -13.71
C PRO A 24 -7.70 -2.08 -12.49
N ILE A 25 -6.90 -1.87 -11.44
CA ILE A 25 -6.96 -2.67 -10.21
C ILE A 25 -8.27 -2.37 -9.46
N GLN A 26 -8.67 -1.10 -9.40
CA GLN A 26 -9.93 -0.69 -8.78
C GLN A 26 -11.14 -1.24 -9.55
N ASN A 27 -11.12 -1.17 -10.89
CA ASN A 27 -12.16 -1.72 -11.75
C ASN A 27 -12.27 -3.24 -11.60
N LEU A 28 -11.14 -3.96 -11.57
CA LEU A 28 -11.13 -5.39 -11.29
C LEU A 28 -11.82 -5.71 -9.96
N LYS A 29 -11.48 -4.99 -8.89
CA LYS A 29 -12.07 -5.16 -7.56
C LYS A 29 -13.58 -4.98 -7.56
N VAL A 30 -14.08 -3.94 -8.22
CA VAL A 30 -15.50 -3.56 -8.14
C VAL A 30 -16.33 -4.26 -9.20
N GLU A 31 -15.96 -4.13 -10.47
CA GLU A 31 -16.76 -4.56 -11.62
C GLU A 31 -16.69 -6.07 -11.88
N HIS A 32 -15.60 -6.74 -11.48
CA HIS A 32 -15.37 -8.15 -11.82
C HIS A 32 -15.34 -9.06 -10.59
N LEU A 33 -14.81 -8.58 -9.46
CA LEU A 33 -14.71 -9.36 -8.22
C LEU A 33 -15.84 -9.07 -7.22
N GLY A 34 -16.78 -8.18 -7.56
CA GLY A 34 -17.96 -7.85 -6.74
C GLY A 34 -17.63 -7.13 -5.43
N GLY A 35 -16.42 -6.59 -5.31
CA GLY A 35 -16.01 -5.79 -4.16
C GLY A 35 -16.72 -4.44 -4.14
N ARG A 36 -17.14 -3.99 -2.96
CA ARG A 36 -17.81 -2.68 -2.80
C ARG A 36 -16.86 -1.53 -2.47
N ASN A 37 -15.59 -1.82 -2.28
CA ASN A 37 -14.58 -0.86 -1.85
C ASN A 37 -13.46 -0.77 -2.89
N PRO A 38 -13.36 0.35 -3.64
CA PRO A 38 -12.31 0.53 -4.65
C PRO A 38 -10.95 0.86 -4.03
N ARG A 39 -10.84 1.03 -2.70
CA ARG A 39 -9.55 1.32 -2.07
C ARG A 39 -8.61 0.13 -2.22
N LEU A 40 -7.38 0.44 -2.61
CA LEU A 40 -6.33 -0.55 -2.70
C LEU A 40 -5.79 -0.90 -1.31
N HIS A 41 -5.58 -2.19 -1.08
CA HIS A 41 -4.82 -2.69 0.06
C HIS A 41 -3.33 -2.46 -0.15
N SER A 42 -2.57 -2.61 0.92
CA SER A 42 -1.12 -2.35 0.93
C SER A 42 -0.37 -3.27 -0.05
N ASP A 43 -0.78 -4.52 -0.21
CA ASP A 43 -0.20 -5.47 -1.17
C ASP A 43 -0.50 -5.08 -2.63
N GLU A 44 -1.73 -4.69 -2.95
CA GLU A 44 -2.12 -4.21 -4.27
C GLU A 44 -1.31 -2.96 -4.66
N VAL A 45 -1.08 -2.05 -3.71
CA VAL A 45 -0.21 -0.88 -3.92
C VAL A 45 1.24 -1.30 -4.16
N LEU A 46 1.75 -2.31 -3.46
CA LEU A 46 3.12 -2.82 -3.68
C LEU A 46 3.26 -3.54 -5.02
N ILE A 47 2.24 -4.27 -5.47
CA ILE A 47 2.20 -4.90 -6.79
C ILE A 47 2.22 -3.82 -7.87
N ALA A 48 1.38 -2.79 -7.75
CA ALA A 48 1.37 -1.67 -8.68
C ALA A 48 2.75 -0.96 -8.70
N LEU A 49 3.35 -0.72 -7.53
CA LEU A 49 4.69 -0.14 -7.43
C LEU A 49 5.75 -1.01 -8.15
N ALA A 50 5.71 -2.34 -7.95
CA ALA A 50 6.61 -3.28 -8.60
C ALA A 50 6.47 -3.23 -10.13
N LEU A 51 5.25 -3.17 -10.66
CA LEU A 51 5.01 -3.02 -12.10
C LEU A 51 5.56 -1.69 -12.63
N THR A 52 5.32 -0.58 -11.92
CA THR A 52 5.86 0.73 -12.32
C THR A 52 7.39 0.78 -12.28
N SER A 53 8.05 0.00 -11.41
CA SER A 53 9.51 -0.05 -11.30
C SER A 53 10.23 -0.57 -12.55
N VAL A 54 9.49 -1.23 -13.45
CA VAL A 54 10.03 -1.73 -14.73
C VAL A 54 10.43 -0.57 -15.64
N THR A 55 9.71 0.55 -15.59
CA THR A 55 9.90 1.70 -16.50
C THR A 55 10.14 3.03 -15.78
N ASN A 56 10.08 3.04 -14.45
CA ASN A 56 10.27 4.24 -13.63
C ASN A 56 11.37 4.02 -12.59
N GLU A 57 12.49 4.75 -12.74
CA GLU A 57 13.64 4.69 -11.83
C GLU A 57 13.31 5.16 -10.40
N ASN A 58 12.41 6.13 -10.21
CA ASN A 58 11.98 6.54 -8.87
C ASN A 58 11.18 5.42 -8.18
N ALA A 59 10.30 4.73 -8.91
CA ALA A 59 9.57 3.58 -8.36
C ALA A 59 10.52 2.43 -8.00
N LYS A 60 11.54 2.18 -8.82
CA LYS A 60 12.60 1.21 -8.54
C LYS A 60 13.39 1.55 -7.28
N LYS A 61 13.88 2.80 -7.17
CA LYS A 61 14.56 3.28 -5.96
C LYS A 61 13.70 3.13 -4.70
N ALA A 62 12.39 3.38 -4.82
CA ALA A 62 11.44 3.20 -3.71
C ALA A 62 11.27 1.73 -3.33
N MET A 63 11.18 0.80 -4.30
CA MET A 63 11.13 -0.65 -4.05
C MET A 63 12.37 -1.15 -3.30
N GLU A 64 13.56 -0.66 -3.66
CA GLU A 64 14.83 -0.99 -2.99
C GLU A 64 14.87 -0.59 -1.51
N GLN A 65 13.98 0.32 -1.07
CA GLN A 65 13.90 0.73 0.35
C GLN A 65 13.02 -0.19 1.20
N LEU A 66 12.26 -1.13 0.62
CA LEU A 66 11.37 -2.01 1.39
C LEU A 66 12.05 -2.74 2.56
N PRO A 67 13.28 -3.29 2.42
CA PRO A 67 13.96 -3.95 3.54
C PRO A 67 14.22 -3.04 4.74
N LYS A 68 14.33 -1.72 4.52
CA LYS A 68 14.55 -0.74 5.60
C LYS A 68 13.30 -0.53 6.48
N LEU A 69 12.13 -1.02 6.07
CA LEU A 69 10.92 -0.99 6.91
C LEU A 69 10.92 -2.06 7.99
N LYS A 70 11.78 -3.09 7.87
CA LYS A 70 11.85 -4.17 8.84
C LYS A 70 12.28 -3.63 10.21
N GLY A 71 11.51 -3.95 11.24
CA GLY A 71 11.70 -3.48 12.61
C GLY A 71 11.10 -2.10 12.90
N CYS A 72 10.63 -1.37 11.89
CA CYS A 72 9.92 -0.11 12.10
C CYS A 72 8.59 -0.34 12.83
N GLN A 73 8.15 0.70 13.55
CA GLN A 73 6.88 0.70 14.26
C GLN A 73 5.83 1.46 13.45
N VAL A 74 4.62 0.89 13.37
CA VAL A 74 3.47 1.54 12.77
C VAL A 74 2.32 1.50 13.77
N HIS A 75 1.67 2.65 13.95
CA HIS A 75 0.44 2.75 14.72
C HIS A 75 -0.71 3.19 13.81
N THR A 76 -1.90 2.63 14.04
CA THR A 76 -3.10 2.92 13.27
C THR A 76 -4.29 3.18 14.19
N THR A 77 -5.10 4.17 13.86
CA THR A 77 -6.29 4.54 14.65
C THR A 77 -7.47 3.58 14.47
N VAL A 78 -7.32 2.57 13.62
CA VAL A 78 -8.30 1.51 13.38
C VAL A 78 -7.59 0.17 13.21
N MET A 79 -8.25 -0.90 13.62
CA MET A 79 -7.84 -2.25 13.26
C MET A 79 -7.87 -2.42 11.74
N LEU A 80 -6.72 -2.78 11.18
CA LEU A 80 -6.55 -3.01 9.75
C LEU A 80 -7.24 -4.29 9.29
N SER A 81 -7.42 -4.41 7.98
CA SER A 81 -7.86 -5.66 7.36
C SER A 81 -6.82 -6.77 7.60
N GLU A 82 -7.25 -8.03 7.48
CA GLU A 82 -6.33 -9.17 7.57
C GLU A 82 -5.27 -9.13 6.45
N VAL A 83 -5.66 -8.66 5.26
CA VAL A 83 -4.76 -8.50 4.10
C VAL A 83 -3.65 -7.51 4.44
N ASP A 84 -4.00 -6.31 4.90
CA ASP A 84 -3.02 -5.29 5.27
C ASP A 84 -2.12 -5.75 6.44
N THR A 85 -2.72 -6.38 7.46
CA THR A 85 -1.99 -6.89 8.63
C THR A 85 -0.93 -7.93 8.21
N LYS A 86 -1.30 -8.86 7.33
CA LYS A 86 -0.37 -9.85 6.77
C LYS A 86 0.72 -9.20 5.94
N THR A 87 0.41 -8.16 5.17
CA THR A 87 1.40 -7.42 4.39
C THR A 87 2.42 -6.73 5.29
N PHE A 88 1.98 -6.02 6.33
CA PHE A 88 2.90 -5.42 7.31
C PHE A 88 3.75 -6.48 8.04
N ALA A 89 3.16 -7.61 8.44
CA ALA A 89 3.89 -8.70 9.05
C ALA A 89 4.98 -9.29 8.12
N ARG A 90 4.67 -9.48 6.83
CA ARG A 90 5.65 -9.95 5.83
C ARG A 90 6.79 -8.95 5.58
N LEU A 91 6.50 -7.66 5.69
CA LEU A 91 7.52 -6.60 5.65
C LEU A 91 8.36 -6.54 6.95
N GLY A 92 7.98 -7.30 7.98
CA GLY A 92 8.63 -7.28 9.29
C GLY A 92 8.40 -5.98 10.05
N VAL A 93 7.28 -5.30 9.81
CA VAL A 93 6.88 -4.07 10.49
C VAL A 93 6.10 -4.41 11.76
N ASN A 94 6.42 -3.73 12.86
CA ASN A 94 5.75 -3.89 14.15
C ASN A 94 4.48 -3.03 14.18
N LEU A 95 3.34 -3.64 13.85
CA LEU A 95 2.03 -2.98 13.78
C LEU A 95 1.32 -2.99 15.14
N THR A 96 0.81 -1.82 15.54
CA THR A 96 -0.18 -1.65 16.60
C THR A 96 -1.42 -0.93 16.07
N SER A 97 -2.58 -1.18 16.68
CA SER A 97 -3.83 -0.52 16.33
C SER A 97 -4.63 -0.16 17.58
N GLU A 98 -5.35 0.96 17.53
CA GLU A 98 -6.46 1.18 18.45
C GLU A 98 -7.54 0.10 18.22
N PRO A 99 -8.25 -0.36 19.27
CA PRO A 99 -9.27 -1.41 19.16
C PRO A 99 -10.58 -0.91 18.52
N VAL A 100 -10.49 -0.05 17.51
CA VAL A 100 -11.61 0.50 16.76
C VAL A 100 -11.73 -0.24 15.43
N ARG A 101 -12.90 -0.82 15.13
CA ARG A 101 -13.14 -1.42 13.82
C ARG A 101 -13.40 -0.33 12.78
N GLY A 102 -12.69 -0.37 11.66
CA GLY A 102 -13.01 0.47 10.50
C GLY A 102 -14.47 0.31 10.10
N SER A 103 -15.12 1.42 9.74
CA SER A 103 -16.58 1.47 9.51
C SER A 103 -17.05 0.38 8.54
N LYS A 104 -17.72 -0.64 9.07
CA LYS A 104 -18.56 -1.55 8.28
C LYS A 104 -19.82 -0.77 7.90
N LYS A 105 -19.93 -0.33 6.63
CA LYS A 105 -21.28 -0.13 6.07
C LYS A 105 -21.87 -1.52 5.85
N PHE A 106 -22.57 -2.02 6.86
CA PHE A 106 -23.53 -3.12 6.69
C PHE A 106 -24.72 -2.55 5.93
N TYR A 107 -24.86 -2.87 4.64
CA TYR A 107 -26.13 -2.84 3.90
C TYR A 107 -26.06 -3.89 2.81
#